data_AF-A0A2E1ICZ1-F1
#
_entry.id   AF-A0A2E1ICZ1-F1
#
_cell.length_a   1.000
_cell.length_b   1.000
_cell.length_c   1.000
_cell.angle_alpha   90.00
_cell.angle_beta   90.00
_cell.angle_gamma   90.00
#
_symmetry.space_group_name_H-M   'P 1'
#
loop_
_entity.id
_entity.type
_entity.pdbx_description
1 polymer ?
#
loop_
_entity_poly.entity_id
_entity_poly.type
_entity_poly.pdbx_seq_one_letter_code
_entity_poly.pdbx_strand_id
1 'polypeptide(L)'
;DGSKGWTETPDGNVIPKKERELINKKTEADFHADLNYKKNYPKIEQLGVQKVAGRDVYTLKMTPKKGDADTFFFDVKTGMVAGVDSTAEMQNMEVKTRVLFRDYKEVDGVQIPFTIELVEPKFAAFTISIEKIRHNVKQTSGWFKKSK
;
A
#
# COMPACT_ATOMS: atom_id res chain seq x y z
N ASP A 1 -18.19 0.76 10.19
CA ASP A 1 -17.57 0.67 11.54
C ASP A 1 -16.18 0.00 11.52
N GLY A 2 -15.73 -0.55 10.38
CA GLY A 2 -14.43 -1.23 10.29
C GLY A 2 -14.38 -2.58 11.02
N SER A 3 -15.53 -3.14 11.41
CA SER A 3 -15.61 -4.42 12.13
C SER A 3 -15.67 -5.63 11.17
N LYS A 4 -16.05 -5.41 9.91
CA LYS A 4 -16.16 -6.42 8.86
C LYS A 4 -15.50 -5.91 7.57
N GLY A 5 -14.93 -6.83 6.80
CA GLY A 5 -14.40 -6.58 5.48
C GLY A 5 -14.57 -7.81 4.59
N TRP A 6 -14.66 -7.59 3.29
CA TRP A 6 -14.76 -8.67 2.30
C TRP A 6 -13.99 -8.28 1.03
N THR A 7 -13.66 -9.28 0.22
CA THR A 7 -13.24 -9.10 -1.17
C THR A 7 -14.33 -9.70 -2.04
N GLU A 8 -14.76 -9.00 -3.08
CA GLU A 8 -15.63 -9.54 -4.13
C GLU A 8 -14.77 -9.80 -5.36
N THR A 9 -14.74 -11.03 -5.85
CA THR A 9 -14.02 -11.41 -7.06
C THR A 9 -14.87 -11.13 -8.30
N PRO A 10 -14.28 -11.04 -9.52
CA PRO A 10 -15.02 -10.67 -10.73
C PRO A 10 -16.19 -11.61 -11.10
N ASP A 11 -16.17 -12.85 -10.61
CA ASP A 11 -17.25 -13.84 -10.75
C ASP A 11 -18.37 -13.69 -9.70
N GLY A 12 -18.31 -12.66 -8.84
CA GLY A 12 -19.31 -12.36 -7.83
C GLY A 12 -19.12 -13.10 -6.50
N ASN A 13 -18.04 -13.88 -6.33
CA ASN A 13 -17.80 -14.55 -5.05
C ASN A 13 -17.35 -13.53 -3.99
N VAL A 14 -18.06 -13.53 -2.85
CA VAL A 14 -17.76 -12.67 -1.70
C VAL A 14 -17.00 -13.46 -0.66
N ILE A 15 -15.75 -13.08 -0.42
CA ILE A 15 -14.84 -13.74 0.52
C ILE A 15 -14.68 -12.82 1.75
N PRO A 16 -15.19 -13.21 2.93
CA PRO A 16 -14.97 -12.47 4.16
C PRO A 16 -13.47 -12.41 4.50
N LYS A 17 -13.00 -11.25 4.93
CA LYS A 17 -11.63 -11.08 5.41
C LYS A 17 -11.45 -11.74 6.76
N LYS A 18 -10.32 -12.43 6.93
CA LYS A 18 -9.88 -12.94 8.24
C LYS A 18 -9.54 -11.78 9.17
N GLU A 19 -9.49 -12.05 10.48
CA GLU A 19 -9.22 -11.02 11.49
C GLU A 19 -7.87 -10.32 11.26
N ARG A 20 -6.81 -11.08 10.97
CA ARG A 20 -5.48 -10.53 10.66
C ARG A 20 -5.50 -9.61 9.45
N GLU A 21 -6.12 -10.04 8.35
CA GLU A 21 -6.29 -9.21 7.15
C GLU A 21 -7.07 -7.94 7.44
N LEU A 22 -8.15 -8.04 8.23
CA LEU A 22 -8.95 -6.89 8.62
C LEU A 22 -8.13 -5.90 9.47
N ILE A 23 -7.30 -6.40 10.38
CA ILE A 23 -6.41 -5.56 11.20
C ILE A 23 -5.40 -4.83 10.31
N ASN A 24 -4.72 -5.54 9.39
CA ASN A 24 -3.73 -4.92 8.51
C ASN A 24 -4.38 -3.87 7.60
N LYS A 25 -5.57 -4.16 7.06
CA LYS A 25 -6.31 -3.22 6.19
C LYS A 25 -6.80 -1.96 6.91
N LYS A 26 -6.92 -1.95 8.24
CA LYS A 26 -7.33 -0.73 8.97
C LYS A 26 -6.30 0.39 8.88
N THR A 27 -5.01 0.04 8.89
CA THR A 27 -3.93 1.02 8.75
C THR A 27 -3.89 1.55 7.32
N GLU A 28 -3.99 0.65 6.33
CA GLU A 28 -4.03 1.03 4.92
C GLU A 28 -5.26 1.89 4.55
N ALA A 29 -6.39 1.70 5.25
CA ALA A 29 -7.61 2.46 5.02
C ALA A 29 -7.58 3.90 5.55
N ASP A 30 -6.51 4.31 6.25
CA ASP A 30 -6.32 5.70 6.63
C ASP A 30 -6.00 6.55 5.40
N PHE A 31 -6.98 7.33 4.93
CA PHE A 31 -6.82 8.22 3.79
C PHE A 31 -5.69 9.25 3.96
N HIS A 32 -5.30 9.53 5.21
CA HIS A 32 -4.20 10.43 5.54
C HIS A 32 -3.01 9.68 6.12
N ALA A 33 -2.79 8.41 5.75
CA ALA A 33 -1.75 7.55 6.31
C ALA A 33 -0.36 8.22 6.33
N ASP A 34 0.01 8.94 5.27
CA ASP A 34 1.29 9.64 5.16
C ASP A 34 1.45 10.76 6.20
N LEU A 35 0.36 11.46 6.55
CA LEU A 35 0.35 12.51 7.57
C LEU A 35 0.23 11.90 8.99
N ASN A 36 -0.48 10.78 9.10
CA ASN A 36 -0.74 10.06 10.33
C ASN A 36 0.31 9.00 10.65
N TYR A 37 1.44 8.96 9.95
CA TYR A 37 2.41 7.87 10.06
C TYR A 37 2.87 7.60 11.50
N LYS A 38 3.09 8.64 12.33
CA LYS A 38 3.46 8.48 13.76
C LYS A 38 2.36 7.82 14.60
N LYS A 39 1.10 8.10 14.26
CA LYS A 39 -0.07 7.49 14.92
C LYS A 39 -0.24 6.04 14.46
N ASN A 40 -0.05 5.80 13.17
CA ASN A 40 -0.23 4.49 12.55
C ASN A 40 0.89 3.52 12.94
N TYR A 41 2.13 4.01 12.99
CA TYR A 41 3.34 3.25 13.28
C TYR A 41 4.06 3.80 14.53
N PRO A 42 3.65 3.38 15.74
CA PRO A 42 4.27 3.83 16.99
C PRO A 42 5.74 3.38 17.16
N LYS A 43 6.18 2.38 16.39
CA LYS A 43 7.57 1.94 16.35
C LYS A 43 8.10 1.99 14.92
N ILE A 44 9.17 2.76 14.73
CA ILE A 44 9.87 2.91 13.46
C ILE A 44 11.35 2.61 13.73
N GLU A 45 11.92 1.68 12.98
CA GLU A 45 13.32 1.25 13.12
C GLU A 45 14.06 1.49 11.80
N GLN A 46 15.17 2.21 11.83
CA GLN A 46 16.03 2.39 10.66
C GLN A 46 16.95 1.18 10.50
N LEU A 47 16.89 0.53 9.34
CA LEU A 47 17.69 -0.65 8.99
C LEU A 47 18.92 -0.31 8.14
N GLY A 48 19.19 0.98 7.94
CA GLY A 48 20.33 1.49 7.16
C GLY A 48 19.97 1.86 5.73
N VAL A 49 21.02 2.06 4.92
CA VAL A 49 20.89 2.32 3.48
C VAL A 49 21.07 1.01 2.72
N GLN A 50 20.17 0.72 1.79
CA GLN A 50 20.20 -0.48 0.96
C GLN A 50 20.04 -0.11 -0.51
N LYS A 51 20.41 -1.04 -1.42
CA LYS A 51 20.16 -0.89 -2.85
C LYS A 51 18.94 -1.72 -3.24
N VAL A 52 17.85 -1.07 -3.65
CA VAL A 52 16.61 -1.72 -4.09
C VAL A 52 16.30 -1.28 -5.52
N ALA A 53 16.19 -2.24 -6.44
CA ALA A 53 15.93 -1.99 -7.86
C ALA A 53 16.85 -0.90 -8.46
N GLY A 54 18.14 -0.95 -8.12
CA GLY A 54 19.16 -0.01 -8.60
C GLY A 54 19.22 1.33 -7.88
N ARG A 55 18.31 1.63 -6.94
CA ARG A 55 18.27 2.88 -6.16
C ARG A 55 18.83 2.68 -4.77
N ASP A 56 19.56 3.67 -4.26
CA ASP A 56 19.93 3.70 -2.85
C ASP A 56 18.74 4.23 -2.04
N VAL A 57 18.33 3.50 -1.02
CA VAL A 57 17.14 3.77 -0.21
C VAL A 57 17.45 3.72 1.27
N TYR A 58 16.83 4.59 2.06
CA TYR A 58 16.70 4.39 3.50
C TYR A 58 15.64 3.32 3.74
N THR A 59 16.03 2.25 4.43
CA THR A 59 15.12 1.15 4.78
C THR A 59 14.59 1.36 6.19
N LEU A 60 13.27 1.49 6.34
CA LEU A 60 12.59 1.67 7.62
C LEU A 60 11.61 0.53 7.87
N LYS A 61 11.77 -0.18 8.99
CA LYS A 61 10.75 -1.11 9.47
C LYS A 61 9.70 -0.34 10.28
N MET A 62 8.47 -0.33 9.80
CA MET A 62 7.33 0.38 10.38
C MET A 62 6.38 -0.62 11.02
N THR A 63 6.29 -0.62 12.34
CA THR A 63 5.44 -1.56 13.10
C THR A 63 4.19 -0.84 13.58
N PRO A 64 2.99 -1.24 13.13
CA PRO A 64 1.74 -0.60 13.55
C PRO A 64 1.35 -0.98 14.97
N LYS A 65 0.38 -0.26 15.55
CA LYS A 65 -0.15 -0.59 16.89
C LYS A 65 -0.77 -1.99 16.95
N LYS A 66 -1.36 -2.43 15.84
CA LYS A 66 -1.90 -3.78 15.62
C LYS A 66 -1.65 -4.16 14.17
N GLY A 67 -1.40 -5.44 13.93
CA GLY A 67 -1.11 -5.96 12.60
C GLY A 67 0.37 -6.17 12.36
N ASP A 68 0.68 -6.53 11.13
CA ASP A 68 2.03 -6.88 10.71
C ASP A 68 2.87 -5.64 10.43
N ALA A 69 4.19 -5.78 10.61
CA ALA A 69 5.14 -4.73 10.26
C ALA A 69 5.45 -4.74 8.76
N ASP A 70 5.55 -3.55 8.19
CA ASP A 70 5.98 -3.32 6.83
C ASP A 70 7.42 -2.77 6.81
N THR A 71 8.13 -2.97 5.70
CA THR A 71 9.43 -2.31 5.47
C THR A 71 9.30 -1.33 4.33
N PHE A 72 9.37 -0.05 4.65
CA PHE A 72 9.31 1.03 3.68
C PHE A 72 10.72 1.37 3.19
N PHE A 73 10.83 1.63 1.89
CA PHE A 73 12.05 2.08 1.24
C PHE A 73 11.87 3.52 0.80
N PHE A 74 12.67 4.44 1.31
CA PHE A 74 12.65 5.85 0.91
C PHE A 74 13.87 6.15 0.05
N ASP A 75 13.67 6.63 -1.17
CA ASP A 75 14.76 7.00 -2.08
C ASP A 75 15.64 8.08 -1.45
N VAL A 76 16.96 7.83 -1.39
CA VAL A 76 17.90 8.75 -0.71
C VAL A 76 17.98 10.11 -1.40
N LYS A 77 17.76 10.17 -2.71
CA LYS A 77 17.90 11.41 -3.48
C LYS A 77 16.68 12.31 -3.37
N THR A 78 15.49 11.72 -3.33
CA THR A 78 14.21 12.44 -3.40
C THR A 78 13.45 12.46 -2.09
N GLY A 79 13.77 11.56 -1.15
CA GLY A 79 13.00 11.33 0.07
C GLY A 79 11.63 10.67 -0.17
N MET A 80 11.27 10.35 -1.42
CA MET A 80 9.98 9.73 -1.76
C MET A 80 9.99 8.24 -1.46
N VAL A 81 8.82 7.66 -1.20
CA VAL A 81 8.68 6.22 -1.01
C VAL A 81 8.98 5.51 -2.33
N ALA A 82 10.07 4.74 -2.39
CA ALA A 82 10.49 3.95 -3.53
C ALA A 82 9.82 2.58 -3.60
N GLY A 83 9.30 2.08 -2.46
CA GLY A 83 8.60 0.81 -2.37
C GLY A 83 8.30 0.41 -0.94
N VAL A 84 7.58 -0.71 -0.81
CA VAL A 84 7.23 -1.33 0.47
C VAL A 84 7.34 -2.85 0.32
N ASP A 85 7.97 -3.48 1.31
CA ASP A 85 7.85 -4.92 1.56
C ASP A 85 6.81 -5.17 2.64
N SER A 86 5.85 -6.05 2.34
CA SER A 86 4.81 -6.48 3.26
C SER A 86 4.71 -8.00 3.27
N THR A 87 4.09 -8.55 4.31
CA THR A 87 3.75 -9.98 4.34
C THR A 87 2.23 -10.12 4.31
N ALA A 88 1.72 -10.94 3.38
CA ALA A 88 0.31 -11.22 3.24
C ALA A 88 0.05 -12.71 3.41
N GLU A 89 -1.03 -13.06 4.10
CA GLU A 89 -1.52 -14.44 4.12
C GLU A 89 -2.32 -14.69 2.84
N MET A 90 -1.88 -15.63 2.01
CA MET A 90 -2.59 -16.07 0.80
C MET A 90 -2.76 -17.57 0.86
N GLN A 91 -4.01 -18.07 0.77
CA GLN A 91 -4.33 -19.51 0.84
C GLN A 91 -3.68 -20.21 2.05
N ASN A 92 -3.70 -19.57 3.22
CA ASN A 92 -3.07 -20.03 4.47
C ASN A 92 -1.53 -20.14 4.43
N MET A 93 -0.87 -19.53 3.44
CA MET A 93 0.58 -19.42 3.36
C MET A 93 1.02 -17.97 3.53
N GLU A 94 2.15 -17.76 4.21
CA GLU A 94 2.80 -16.46 4.28
C GLU A 94 3.50 -16.15 2.96
N VAL A 95 3.08 -15.08 2.31
CA VAL A 95 3.63 -14.60 1.04
C VAL A 95 4.25 -13.24 1.27
N LYS A 96 5.55 -13.13 1.01
CA LYS A 96 6.22 -11.83 0.95
C LYS A 96 5.83 -11.12 -0.33
N THR A 97 5.46 -9.87 -0.19
CA THR A 97 5.12 -8.99 -1.30
C THR A 97 6.07 -7.82 -1.34
N ARG A 98 6.43 -7.39 -2.56
CA ARG A 98 7.21 -6.18 -2.78
C ARG A 98 6.51 -5.33 -3.81
N VAL A 99 6.13 -4.13 -3.40
CA VAL A 99 5.57 -3.11 -4.28
C VAL A 99 6.60 -2.01 -4.49
N LEU A 100 6.81 -1.59 -5.73
CA LEU A 100 7.70 -0.49 -6.10
C LEU A 100 6.89 0.67 -6.68
N PHE A 101 7.28 1.88 -6.30
CA PHE A 101 6.64 3.12 -6.77
C PHE A 101 7.58 3.88 -7.71
N ARG A 102 7.08 4.20 -8.90
CA ARG A 102 7.85 4.78 -9.99
C ARG A 102 7.11 5.94 -10.63
N ASP A 103 7.84 6.70 -11.43
CA ASP A 103 7.32 7.79 -12.26
C ASP A 103 6.49 8.79 -11.46
N TYR A 104 7.07 9.29 -10.36
CA TYR A 104 6.45 10.34 -9.57
C TYR A 104 6.23 11.58 -10.44
N LYS A 105 4.99 12.10 -10.40
CA LYS A 105 4.59 13.35 -11.05
C LYS A 105 3.84 14.21 -10.06
N GLU A 106 3.99 15.52 -10.20
CA GLU A 106 3.21 16.47 -9.44
C GLU A 106 1.79 16.58 -10.00
N VAL A 107 0.78 16.44 -9.14
CA VAL A 107 -0.62 16.69 -9.45
C VAL A 107 -1.19 17.54 -8.31
N ASP A 108 -1.62 18.76 -8.63
CA ASP A 108 -2.14 19.74 -7.67
C ASP A 108 -1.22 19.95 -6.45
N GLY A 109 0.10 19.99 -6.68
CA GLY A 109 1.11 20.21 -5.63
C GLY A 109 1.51 18.95 -4.83
N VAL A 110 1.00 17.78 -5.19
CA VAL A 110 1.32 16.50 -4.52
C VAL A 110 2.10 15.61 -5.48
N GLN A 111 3.22 15.03 -5.01
CA GLN A 111 3.97 14.03 -5.77
C GLN A 111 3.28 12.67 -5.65
N ILE A 112 2.84 12.12 -6.79
CA ILE A 112 2.10 10.86 -6.85
C ILE A 112 2.82 9.90 -7.80
N PRO A 113 3.02 8.61 -7.45
CA PRO A 113 3.60 7.64 -8.37
C PRO A 113 2.60 7.31 -9.48
N PHE A 114 3.02 7.42 -10.74
CA PHE A 114 2.19 7.03 -11.90
C PHE A 114 2.40 5.57 -12.32
N THR A 115 3.38 4.89 -11.72
CA THR A 115 3.66 3.48 -11.98
C THR A 115 3.80 2.75 -10.65
N ILE A 116 3.02 1.69 -10.45
CA ILE A 116 3.03 0.84 -9.27
C ILE A 116 3.30 -0.59 -9.72
N GLU A 117 4.37 -1.21 -9.22
CA GLU A 117 4.81 -2.54 -9.65
C GLU A 117 4.76 -3.50 -8.47
N LEU A 118 3.92 -4.54 -8.53
CA LEU A 118 4.08 -5.70 -7.67
C LEU A 118 5.16 -6.59 -8.32
N VAL A 119 6.33 -6.68 -7.70
CA VAL A 119 7.48 -7.43 -8.27
C VAL A 119 7.79 -8.72 -7.52
N GLU A 120 7.31 -8.85 -6.28
CA GLU A 120 7.33 -10.11 -5.54
C GLU A 120 5.94 -10.42 -4.98
N PRO A 121 5.51 -11.70 -5.02
CA PRO A 121 6.23 -12.82 -5.62
C PRO A 121 6.17 -12.76 -7.17
N LYS A 122 7.25 -13.16 -7.84
CA LYS A 122 7.37 -13.09 -9.32
C LYS A 122 6.21 -13.73 -10.10
N PHE A 123 5.64 -14.83 -9.60
CA PHE A 123 4.54 -15.52 -10.28
C PHE A 123 3.24 -14.71 -10.32
N ALA A 124 3.11 -13.70 -9.46
CA ALA A 124 1.96 -12.80 -9.38
C ALA A 124 2.34 -11.36 -9.76
N ALA A 125 3.51 -11.14 -10.37
CA ALA A 125 3.99 -9.81 -10.68
C ALA A 125 3.11 -9.12 -11.73
N PHE A 126 2.82 -7.83 -11.50
CA PHE A 126 2.09 -6.98 -12.44
C PHE A 126 2.47 -5.51 -12.24
N THR A 127 2.19 -4.70 -13.26
CA THR A 127 2.37 -3.25 -13.22
C THR A 127 1.04 -2.56 -13.44
N ILE A 128 0.74 -1.57 -12.60
CA ILE A 128 -0.34 -0.61 -12.80
C ILE A 128 0.29 0.68 -13.31
N SER A 129 -0.14 1.13 -14.48
CA SER A 129 0.19 2.44 -15.04
C SER A 129 -1.02 3.36 -14.94
N ILE A 130 -0.84 4.51 -14.30
CA ILE A 130 -1.86 5.53 -14.14
C ILE A 130 -1.68 6.56 -15.25
N GLU A 131 -2.69 6.74 -16.10
CA GLU A 131 -2.63 7.72 -17.17
C GLU A 131 -2.94 9.13 -16.69
N LYS A 132 -3.90 9.26 -15.77
CA LYS A 132 -4.44 10.55 -15.35
C LYS A 132 -5.01 10.51 -13.95
N ILE A 133 -4.69 11.55 -13.18
CA ILE A 133 -5.25 11.82 -11.85
C ILE A 133 -5.98 13.17 -11.90
N ARG A 134 -7.11 13.26 -11.20
CA ARG A 134 -7.87 14.49 -10.99
C ARG A 134 -8.35 14.51 -9.55
N HIS A 135 -8.00 15.53 -8.78
CA HIS A 135 -8.53 15.72 -7.44
C HIS A 135 -9.87 16.47 -7.46
N ASN A 136 -10.61 16.36 -6.36
CA ASN A 136 -11.85 17.12 -6.12
C ASN A 136 -12.91 16.99 -7.22
N VAL A 137 -12.97 15.83 -7.89
CA VAL A 137 -14.02 15.54 -8.87
C VAL A 137 -15.37 15.47 -8.17
N LYS A 138 -16.38 16.18 -8.69
CA LYS A 138 -17.73 16.17 -8.11
C LYS A 138 -18.29 14.74 -8.09
N GLN A 139 -18.62 14.26 -6.90
CA GLN A 139 -19.24 12.95 -6.71
C GLN A 139 -20.59 12.89 -7.42
N THR A 140 -20.71 12.01 -8.42
CA THR A 140 -22.02 11.55 -8.91
C THR A 140 -22.45 10.35 -8.06
N SER A 141 -23.69 10.31 -7.59
CA SER A 141 -24.23 9.46 -6.50
C SER A 141 -24.21 7.92 -6.69
N GLY A 142 -23.22 7.35 -7.38
CA GLY A 142 -23.10 5.92 -7.68
C GLY A 142 -21.84 5.22 -7.15
N TRP A 143 -20.74 5.93 -6.87
CA TRP A 143 -19.43 5.27 -6.65
C TRP A 143 -19.34 4.36 -5.42
N PHE A 144 -20.13 4.62 -4.38
CA PHE A 144 -20.05 3.89 -3.11
C PHE A 144 -21.35 3.15 -2.77
N LYS A 145 -22.26 2.99 -3.73
CA LYS A 145 -23.46 2.17 -3.54
C LYS A 145 -23.05 0.71 -3.65
N LYS A 146 -23.42 -0.09 -2.64
CA LYS A 146 -23.30 -1.55 -2.70
C LYS A 146 -24.12 -2.06 -3.90
N SER A 147 -23.52 -2.86 -4.77
CA SER A 147 -24.27 -3.64 -5.77
C SER A 147 -25.29 -4.51 -5.02
N LYS A 148 -26.51 -4.60 -5.56
CA LYS A 148 -27.54 -5.48 -5.01
C LYS A 148 -27.20 -6.93 -5.31
#